data_AF-A0A1A8C684-F1
#
_entry.id   AF-A0A1A8C684-F1
#
_cell.length_a   1.000
_cell.length_b   1.000
_cell.length_c   1.000
_cell.angle_alpha   90.00
_cell.angle_beta   90.00
_cell.angle_gamma   90.00
#
_symmetry.space_group_name_H-M   'P 1'
#
loop_
_entity.id
_entity.type
_entity.pdbx_description
1 polymer ?
#
loop_
_entity_poly.entity_id
_entity_poly.type
_entity_poly.pdbx_seq_one_letter_code
_entity_poly.pdbx_strand_id
1 'polypeptide(L)'
;MHRFYSLNMSPFITGVFLWCYRRGGGGCYNILCWFWQFVPLFFRKRLEIGVRSLLWWRNGGRAADPGERDVETSETLVDPTDEFYCSYDSTWEDEPSQNRSIEMSSLPRSNRYKFRRFQNAAKDMQTYRHDYPNQPRNQHLSKPEARPNLMFYLGQHPCLPDGLHISDIHKEWHGDYNKLEYVHTYIQWLFPLQEPGVNSEASILTKQEITDFLNNSFAKKNLLKSYKLMLDFYGIELINEITGDVRKTENWMERFDNFNRHTHNSLRITRILKCLGTLGYRDYQAPLVKFFLVETLVNGQLPNIKESVLNYFVFAVLDKKKRRNLLKFAYENYEPKEEFVWCPKKIQMFWLQQMKIQNGREKSP
;
A
#
# COMPACT_ATOMS: atom_id res chain seq x y z
N MET A 1 -7.98 15.01 -37.44
CA MET A 1 -7.11 15.53 -36.37
C MET A 1 -7.21 14.61 -35.16
N HIS A 2 -6.37 13.58 -35.08
CA HIS A 2 -6.31 12.67 -33.92
C HIS A 2 -5.09 13.05 -33.07
N ARG A 3 -5.32 13.41 -31.79
CA ARG A 3 -4.26 13.61 -30.80
C ARG A 3 -3.72 12.24 -30.38
N PHE A 4 -2.42 12.01 -30.59
CA PHE A 4 -1.69 10.88 -30.03
C PHE A 4 -1.37 11.15 -28.55
N TYR A 5 -1.75 10.23 -27.68
CA TYR A 5 -1.26 10.16 -26.31
C TYR A 5 0.20 9.69 -26.33
N SER A 6 1.13 10.55 -25.92
CA SER A 6 2.54 10.22 -25.78
C SER A 6 2.73 9.35 -24.54
N LEU A 7 3.06 8.07 -24.74
CA LEU A 7 3.72 7.26 -23.73
C LEU A 7 5.17 7.76 -23.66
N ASN A 8 5.58 8.32 -22.52
CA ASN A 8 6.98 8.71 -22.28
C ASN A 8 7.89 7.48 -22.28
N MET A 9 8.31 7.08 -23.47
CA MET A 9 9.42 6.17 -23.74
C MET A 9 10.70 6.99 -23.87
N SER A 10 11.83 6.42 -23.42
CA SER A 10 13.17 7.00 -23.52
C SER A 10 13.43 7.64 -24.90
N PRO A 11 14.15 8.78 -25.00
CA PRO A 11 14.43 9.47 -26.27
C PRO A 11 15.05 8.58 -27.36
N PHE A 12 15.72 7.49 -26.96
CA PHE A 12 16.28 6.49 -27.87
C PHE A 12 15.21 5.66 -28.59
N ILE A 13 14.08 5.37 -27.95
CA ILE A 13 13.00 4.53 -28.49
C ILE A 13 12.17 5.34 -29.49
N THR A 14 11.95 6.62 -29.20
CA THR A 14 11.25 7.57 -30.08
C THR A 14 12.01 7.78 -31.40
N GLY A 15 13.35 7.79 -31.35
CA GLY A 15 14.21 7.90 -32.54
C GLY A 15 14.12 6.69 -33.49
N VAL A 16 14.01 5.47 -32.95
CA VAL A 16 13.91 4.24 -33.73
C VAL A 16 12.55 4.12 -34.44
N PHE A 17 11.46 4.51 -33.76
CA PHE A 17 10.13 4.53 -34.36
C PHE A 17 10.00 5.55 -35.50
N LEU A 18 10.60 6.75 -35.36
CA LEU A 18 10.61 7.76 -36.42
C LEU A 18 11.45 7.32 -37.63
N TRP A 19 12.54 6.57 -37.41
CA TRP A 19 13.39 6.04 -38.49
C TRP A 19 12.67 4.96 -39.31
N CYS A 20 11.96 4.04 -38.66
CA CYS A 20 11.21 2.98 -39.33
C CYS A 20 9.98 3.51 -40.11
N TYR A 21 9.34 4.59 -39.65
CA TYR A 21 8.17 5.16 -40.35
C TYR A 21 8.55 5.90 -41.64
N ARG A 22 9.79 6.42 -41.75
CA ARG A 22 10.26 7.15 -42.94
C ARG A 22 10.72 6.26 -44.10
N ARG A 23 10.90 4.96 -43.89
CA ARG A 23 11.21 3.98 -44.94
C ARG A 23 10.07 2.97 -45.02
N GLY A 24 9.11 3.25 -45.90
CA GLY A 24 7.88 2.47 -46.01
C GLY A 24 8.10 0.96 -46.20
N GLY A 25 7.27 0.18 -45.50
CA GLY A 25 6.84 -1.15 -45.92
C GLY A 25 7.78 -2.33 -45.61
N GLY A 26 7.28 -3.25 -44.76
CA GLY A 26 7.65 -4.67 -44.84
C GLY A 26 8.90 -5.09 -44.08
N GLY A 27 8.88 -5.06 -42.75
CA GLY A 27 9.99 -5.65 -41.97
C GLY A 27 9.98 -5.43 -40.46
N CYS A 28 8.83 -5.20 -39.81
CA CYS A 28 8.80 -4.82 -38.39
C CYS A 28 9.01 -5.98 -37.40
N TYR A 29 8.90 -7.24 -37.82
CA TYR A 29 9.04 -8.39 -36.90
C TYR A 29 10.51 -8.70 -36.53
N ASN A 30 11.46 -8.47 -37.43
CA ASN A 30 12.87 -8.83 -37.17
C ASN A 30 13.61 -7.79 -36.31
N ILE A 31 13.23 -6.50 -36.36
CA ILE A 31 13.90 -5.43 -35.59
C ILE A 31 13.45 -5.43 -34.12
N LEU A 32 12.18 -5.75 -33.84
CA LEU A 32 11.68 -5.92 -32.47
C LEU A 32 12.30 -7.13 -31.77
N CYS A 33 12.57 -8.23 -32.49
CA CYS A 33 13.32 -9.38 -31.98
C CYS A 33 14.79 -9.04 -31.67
N TRP A 34 15.44 -8.25 -32.53
CA TRP A 34 16.80 -7.78 -32.30
C TRP A 34 16.88 -6.84 -31.09
N PHE A 35 15.95 -5.88 -30.96
CA PHE A 35 15.89 -5.00 -29.80
C PHE A 35 15.65 -5.77 -28.50
N TRP A 36 14.81 -6.81 -28.55
CA TRP A 36 14.65 -7.72 -27.43
C TRP A 36 16.02 -8.30 -27.04
N GLN A 37 16.79 -8.90 -27.96
CA GLN A 37 18.06 -9.58 -27.63
C GLN A 37 19.11 -8.72 -26.91
N PHE A 38 19.09 -7.40 -27.08
CA PHE A 38 20.05 -6.47 -26.46
C PHE A 38 19.53 -5.74 -25.22
N VAL A 39 18.26 -5.91 -24.84
CA VAL A 39 17.79 -5.45 -23.53
C VAL A 39 18.35 -6.39 -22.46
N PRO A 40 19.15 -5.90 -21.48
CA PRO A 40 19.68 -6.75 -20.42
C PRO A 40 18.54 -7.54 -19.77
N LEU A 41 18.79 -8.82 -19.46
CA LEU A 41 17.80 -9.76 -18.89
C LEU A 41 17.03 -9.18 -17.68
N PHE A 42 17.70 -8.31 -16.92
CA PHE A 42 17.12 -7.53 -15.82
C PHE A 42 15.97 -6.60 -16.27
N PHE A 43 16.14 -5.87 -17.36
CA PHE A 43 15.12 -4.96 -17.90
C PHE A 43 13.94 -5.71 -18.55
N ARG A 44 14.20 -6.86 -19.19
CA ARG A 44 13.15 -7.74 -19.72
C ARG A 44 12.24 -8.29 -18.61
N LYS A 45 12.83 -8.84 -17.54
CA LYS A 45 12.07 -9.27 -16.35
C LYS A 45 11.26 -8.12 -15.74
N ARG A 46 11.84 -6.92 -15.67
CA ARG A 46 11.18 -5.74 -15.09
C ARG A 46 9.98 -5.25 -15.91
N LEU A 47 10.07 -5.31 -17.24
CA LEU A 47 8.96 -5.03 -18.18
C LEU A 47 7.88 -6.12 -18.13
N GLU A 48 8.25 -7.39 -18.11
CA GLU A 48 7.30 -8.51 -18.03
C GLU A 48 6.56 -8.55 -16.69
N ILE A 49 7.24 -8.30 -15.56
CA ILE A 49 6.61 -8.20 -14.23
C ILE A 49 5.64 -7.01 -14.19
N GLY A 50 6.04 -5.87 -14.76
CA GLY A 50 5.17 -4.69 -14.86
C GLY A 50 3.89 -4.95 -15.65
N VAL A 51 3.99 -5.65 -16.78
CA VAL A 51 2.84 -5.97 -17.66
C VAL A 51 1.97 -7.10 -17.09
N ARG A 52 2.57 -8.17 -16.53
CA ARG A 52 1.82 -9.26 -15.86
C ARG A 52 1.07 -8.78 -14.62
N SER A 53 1.66 -7.87 -13.84
CA SER A 53 1.00 -7.28 -12.67
C SER A 53 -0.17 -6.36 -13.05
N LEU A 54 -0.13 -5.67 -14.21
CA LEU A 54 -1.22 -4.83 -14.70
C LEU A 54 -2.39 -5.67 -15.24
N LEU A 55 -2.09 -6.77 -15.95
CA LEU A 55 -3.08 -7.67 -16.55
C LEU A 55 -3.82 -8.52 -15.52
N TRP A 56 -3.14 -9.01 -14.48
CA TRP A 56 -3.77 -9.80 -13.41
C TRP A 56 -4.86 -9.01 -12.66
N TRP A 57 -4.64 -7.71 -12.42
CA TRP A 57 -5.61 -6.85 -11.74
C TRP A 57 -6.71 -6.31 -12.65
N ARG A 58 -6.42 -6.01 -13.92
CA ARG A 58 -7.45 -5.59 -14.89
C ARG A 58 -8.57 -6.65 -15.06
N ASN A 59 -8.25 -7.92 -14.84
CA ASN A 59 -9.23 -9.01 -14.88
C ASN A 59 -9.83 -9.36 -13.50
N GLY A 60 -9.16 -9.03 -12.39
CA GLY A 60 -9.67 -9.24 -11.03
C GLY A 60 -10.73 -8.24 -10.55
N GLY A 61 -11.12 -7.28 -11.40
CA GLY A 61 -12.15 -6.26 -11.13
C GLY A 61 -13.52 -6.54 -11.78
N ARG A 62 -13.72 -7.70 -12.42
CA ARG A 62 -15.05 -8.13 -12.86
C ARG A 62 -15.70 -8.96 -11.76
N ALA A 63 -17.00 -8.72 -11.55
CA ALA A 63 -17.86 -9.44 -10.62
C ALA A 63 -17.60 -10.95 -10.67
N ALA A 64 -17.57 -11.55 -9.48
CA ALA A 64 -17.33 -12.98 -9.26
C ALA A 64 -18.11 -13.84 -10.25
N ASP A 65 -17.39 -14.71 -10.96
CA ASP A 65 -17.98 -15.83 -11.68
C ASP A 65 -18.55 -16.80 -10.62
N PRO A 66 -19.84 -17.18 -10.65
CA PRO A 66 -20.47 -18.00 -9.61
C PRO A 66 -19.92 -19.44 -9.49
N GLY A 67 -18.96 -19.82 -10.33
CA GLY A 67 -18.38 -21.16 -10.42
C GLY A 67 -17.03 -21.37 -9.72
N GLU A 68 -16.36 -20.32 -9.25
CA GLU A 68 -15.05 -20.45 -8.58
C GLU A 68 -15.26 -20.82 -7.11
N ARG A 69 -15.64 -22.08 -6.86
CA ARG A 69 -15.72 -22.67 -5.51
C ARG A 69 -14.39 -22.44 -4.78
N ASP A 70 -14.47 -21.96 -3.55
CA ASP A 70 -13.35 -21.67 -2.65
C ASP A 70 -12.45 -22.90 -2.38
N VAL A 71 -11.53 -23.20 -3.29
CA VAL A 71 -10.43 -24.17 -3.08
C VAL A 71 -9.43 -23.64 -2.03
N GLU A 72 -9.53 -22.36 -1.62
CA GLU A 72 -8.68 -21.75 -0.57
C GLU A 72 -9.00 -22.20 0.86
N THR A 73 -10.17 -22.82 1.13
CA THR A 73 -10.70 -22.93 2.51
C THR A 73 -10.06 -24.00 3.39
N SER A 74 -9.55 -25.12 2.84
CA SER A 74 -8.90 -26.16 3.65
C SER A 74 -7.37 -26.00 3.76
N GLU A 75 -6.75 -25.20 2.89
CA GLU A 75 -5.28 -25.09 2.77
C GLU A 75 -4.67 -23.88 3.50
N THR A 76 -5.51 -22.97 4.03
CA THR A 76 -5.07 -21.80 4.81
C THR A 76 -4.99 -22.00 6.32
N LEU A 77 -5.25 -23.22 6.81
CA LEU A 77 -5.06 -23.57 8.22
C LEU A 77 -3.57 -23.68 8.51
N VAL A 78 -3.03 -22.62 9.10
CA VAL A 78 -1.65 -22.58 9.56
C VAL A 78 -1.61 -23.20 10.94
N ASP A 79 -0.59 -24.03 11.18
CA ASP A 79 -0.37 -24.58 12.51
C ASP A 79 0.30 -23.51 13.36
N PRO A 80 -0.13 -23.23 14.61
CA PRO A 80 0.57 -22.32 15.52
C PRO A 80 2.04 -22.68 15.78
N THR A 81 2.45 -23.92 15.45
CA THR A 81 3.83 -24.40 15.50
C THR A 81 4.65 -24.10 14.22
N ASP A 82 4.07 -23.47 13.20
CA ASP A 82 4.77 -23.13 11.96
C ASP A 82 5.80 -22.02 12.16
N GLU A 83 6.91 -22.10 11.41
CA GLU A 83 7.94 -21.07 11.44
C GLU A 83 7.36 -19.76 10.88
N PHE A 84 7.69 -18.64 11.54
CA PHE A 84 7.13 -17.31 11.28
C PHE A 84 5.60 -17.21 11.50
N TYR A 85 5.00 -18.12 12.26
CA TYR A 85 3.64 -17.94 12.76
C TYR A 85 3.56 -16.76 13.74
N CYS A 86 2.63 -15.83 13.50
CA CYS A 86 2.38 -14.70 14.38
C CYS A 86 0.93 -14.73 14.85
N SER A 87 0.72 -14.89 16.17
CA SER A 87 -0.61 -14.88 16.79
C SER A 87 -1.34 -13.55 16.63
N TYR A 88 -0.60 -12.48 16.31
CA TYR A 88 -1.18 -11.18 16.01
C TYR A 88 -1.51 -10.97 14.52
N ASP A 89 -1.28 -11.97 13.67
CA ASP A 89 -1.55 -11.90 12.25
C ASP A 89 -2.82 -12.65 11.82
N SER A 90 -3.96 -11.95 11.90
CA SER A 90 -5.25 -12.41 11.38
C SER A 90 -5.35 -12.43 9.84
N THR A 91 -4.23 -12.50 9.11
CA THR A 91 -4.25 -12.68 7.65
C THR A 91 -4.61 -14.11 7.27
N TRP A 92 -4.24 -15.08 8.09
CA TRP A 92 -4.35 -16.50 7.77
C TRP A 92 -5.53 -17.17 8.47
N GLU A 93 -5.76 -16.84 9.73
CA GLU A 93 -6.82 -17.40 10.59
C GLU A 93 -7.91 -16.36 10.90
N ASP A 94 -9.10 -16.81 11.30
CA ASP A 94 -10.22 -15.95 11.71
C ASP A 94 -10.34 -15.77 13.23
N GLU A 95 -9.76 -16.69 14.01
CA GLU A 95 -9.80 -16.68 15.49
C GLU A 95 -8.37 -16.63 16.06
N PRO A 96 -8.10 -15.82 17.09
CA PRO A 96 -6.80 -15.80 17.75
C PRO A 96 -6.55 -17.11 18.49
N SER A 97 -5.63 -17.94 17.99
CA SER A 97 -5.23 -19.17 18.66
C SER A 97 -4.47 -18.87 19.96
N GLN A 98 -4.59 -19.76 20.96
CA GLN A 98 -3.90 -19.61 22.25
C GLN A 98 -2.39 -19.41 22.04
N ASN A 99 -1.86 -18.39 22.71
CA ASN A 99 -0.49 -17.89 22.55
C ASN A 99 0.55 -18.96 22.93
N ARG A 100 0.93 -19.83 21.99
CA ARG A 100 2.08 -20.72 22.12
C ARG A 100 3.27 -20.09 21.43
N SER A 101 4.06 -19.35 22.20
CA SER A 101 5.33 -18.80 21.74
C SER A 101 6.31 -19.93 21.47
N ILE A 102 6.68 -20.15 20.20
CA ILE A 102 7.79 -21.03 19.84
C ILE A 102 9.10 -20.34 20.21
N GLU A 103 10.03 -21.09 20.80
CA GLU A 103 11.43 -20.66 20.89
C GLU A 103 12.05 -20.62 19.49
N MET A 104 12.16 -19.42 18.92
CA MET A 104 12.85 -19.20 17.64
C MET A 104 14.38 -19.32 17.72
N SER A 105 14.91 -20.00 18.74
CA SER A 105 16.34 -20.06 19.05
C SER A 105 17.19 -20.62 17.91
N SER A 106 16.60 -21.50 17.08
CA SER A 106 17.22 -22.13 15.90
C SER A 106 17.38 -21.22 14.68
N LEU A 107 16.71 -20.05 14.63
CA LEU A 107 16.75 -19.17 13.46
C LEU A 107 17.98 -18.24 13.43
N PRO A 108 18.47 -17.87 12.23
CA PRO A 108 19.49 -16.85 12.07
C PRO A 108 19.13 -15.56 12.82
N ARG A 109 20.13 -14.90 13.40
CA ARG A 109 19.93 -13.69 14.21
C ARG A 109 19.22 -12.58 13.44
N SER A 110 19.49 -12.44 12.14
CA SER A 110 18.81 -11.49 11.24
C SER A 110 17.31 -11.77 11.14
N ASN A 111 16.92 -13.02 10.86
CA ASN A 111 15.53 -13.44 10.74
C ASN A 111 14.77 -13.25 12.07
N ARG A 112 15.39 -13.60 13.19
CA ARG A 112 14.81 -13.33 14.53
C ARG A 112 14.53 -11.85 14.75
N TYR A 113 15.48 -10.98 14.40
CA TYR A 113 15.32 -9.54 14.54
C TYR A 113 14.18 -9.01 13.65
N LYS A 114 14.17 -9.37 12.36
CA LYS A 114 13.11 -8.97 11.41
C LYS A 114 11.74 -9.44 11.87
N PHE A 115 11.64 -10.70 12.28
CA PHE A 115 10.37 -11.27 12.71
C PHE A 115 9.87 -10.64 14.02
N ARG A 116 10.74 -10.36 15.00
CA ARG A 116 10.35 -9.64 16.21
C ARG A 116 9.81 -8.24 15.89
N ARG A 117 10.40 -7.55 14.92
CA ARG A 117 9.88 -6.25 14.44
C ARG A 117 8.50 -6.41 13.80
N PHE A 118 8.34 -7.42 12.95
CA PHE A 118 7.04 -7.76 12.37
C PHE A 118 6.00 -8.07 13.45
N GLN A 119 6.30 -8.91 14.45
CA GLN A 119 5.37 -9.22 15.54
C GLN A 119 4.88 -7.97 16.30
N ASN A 120 5.79 -7.02 16.55
CA ASN A 120 5.41 -5.76 17.19
C ASN A 120 4.50 -4.91 16.30
N ALA A 121 4.76 -4.85 15.00
CA ALA A 121 3.91 -4.17 14.03
C ALA A 121 2.54 -4.87 13.89
N ALA A 122 2.53 -6.20 13.86
CA ALA A 122 1.33 -7.02 13.74
C ALA A 122 0.36 -6.78 14.89
N LYS A 123 0.85 -6.61 16.14
CA LYS A 123 0.01 -6.22 17.30
C LYS A 123 -0.77 -4.93 17.06
N ASP A 124 -0.10 -3.89 16.58
CA ASP A 124 -0.72 -2.59 16.28
C ASP A 124 -1.72 -2.73 15.12
N MET A 125 -1.31 -3.38 14.03
CA MET A 125 -2.18 -3.59 12.87
C MET A 125 -3.39 -4.46 13.20
N GLN A 126 -3.25 -5.44 14.09
CA GLN A 126 -4.38 -6.25 14.57
C GLN A 126 -5.36 -5.43 15.38
N THR A 127 -4.85 -4.59 16.30
CA THR A 127 -5.68 -3.68 17.09
C THR A 127 -6.51 -2.79 16.18
N TYR A 128 -5.88 -2.22 15.15
CA TYR A 128 -6.57 -1.45 14.11
C TYR A 128 -7.62 -2.28 13.35
N ARG A 129 -7.26 -3.47 12.83
CA ARG A 129 -8.17 -4.31 12.03
C ARG A 129 -9.39 -4.83 12.81
N HIS A 130 -9.30 -4.91 14.14
CA HIS A 130 -10.39 -5.36 15.01
C HIS A 130 -11.11 -4.19 15.70
N ASP A 131 -11.04 -2.99 15.11
CA ASP A 131 -11.77 -1.80 15.59
C ASP A 131 -11.46 -1.45 17.07
N TYR A 132 -10.17 -1.55 17.43
CA TYR A 132 -9.63 -1.09 18.70
C TYR A 132 -10.35 -1.64 19.95
N PRO A 133 -10.36 -2.97 20.17
CA PRO A 133 -11.20 -3.61 21.18
C PRO A 133 -10.87 -3.20 22.64
N ASN A 134 -9.64 -2.75 22.90
CA ASN A 134 -9.16 -2.39 24.23
C ASN A 134 -9.15 -0.88 24.49
N GLN A 135 -9.93 -0.09 23.74
CA GLN A 135 -10.01 1.35 23.98
C GLN A 135 -10.51 1.64 25.41
N PRO A 136 -9.77 2.43 26.20
CA PRO A 136 -10.21 2.77 27.54
C PRO A 136 -11.51 3.57 27.46
N ARG A 137 -12.57 3.09 28.14
CA ARG A 137 -13.87 3.80 28.27
C ARG A 137 -13.73 5.26 28.72
N ASN A 138 -12.64 5.63 29.36
CA ASN A 138 -12.42 6.97 29.94
C ASN A 138 -11.79 7.99 28.97
N GLN A 139 -11.49 7.64 27.71
CA GLN A 139 -11.06 8.63 26.70
C GLN A 139 -12.22 9.47 26.13
N HIS A 140 -13.46 9.24 26.60
CA HIS A 140 -14.65 10.08 26.40
C HIS A 140 -14.58 11.47 27.08
N LEU A 141 -13.40 11.93 27.52
CA LEU A 141 -13.20 13.29 28.03
C LEU A 141 -13.35 14.37 26.94
N SER A 142 -13.32 13.98 25.66
CA SER A 142 -13.85 14.80 24.57
C SER A 142 -15.37 14.71 24.62
N LYS A 143 -16.08 15.81 24.90
CA LYS A 143 -17.56 15.85 24.88
C LYS A 143 -18.06 15.12 23.61
N PRO A 144 -18.66 13.91 23.71
CA PRO A 144 -18.93 13.05 22.55
C PRO A 144 -19.78 13.72 21.47
N GLU A 145 -20.57 14.73 21.85
CA GLU A 145 -21.45 15.48 20.98
C GLU A 145 -20.72 16.43 20.01
N ALA A 146 -19.50 16.87 20.34
CA ALA A 146 -18.81 17.93 19.61
C ALA A 146 -18.28 17.50 18.23
N ARG A 147 -18.01 16.20 18.02
CA ARG A 147 -17.50 15.62 16.76
C ARG A 147 -16.40 16.49 16.11
N PRO A 148 -15.31 16.78 16.84
CA PRO A 148 -14.33 17.79 16.44
C PRO A 148 -13.66 17.47 15.10
N ASN A 149 -13.40 16.20 14.80
CA ASN A 149 -12.84 15.81 13.52
C ASN A 149 -13.86 16.07 12.41
N LEU A 150 -15.11 15.61 12.57
CA LEU A 150 -16.15 15.86 11.56
C LEU A 150 -16.32 17.36 11.31
N MET A 151 -16.37 18.19 12.36
CA MET A 151 -16.50 19.65 12.22
C MET A 151 -15.31 20.28 11.49
N PHE A 152 -14.09 19.78 11.70
CA PHE A 152 -12.92 20.18 10.90
C PHE A 152 -13.12 19.87 9.42
N TYR A 153 -13.61 18.66 9.09
CA TYR A 153 -13.89 18.28 7.70
C TYR A 153 -15.06 19.04 7.06
N LEU A 154 -15.99 19.53 7.87
CA LEU A 154 -17.05 20.44 7.41
C LEU A 154 -16.56 21.89 7.25
N GLY A 155 -15.31 22.18 7.63
CA GLY A 155 -14.73 23.52 7.60
C GLY A 155 -15.26 24.45 8.69
N GLN A 156 -15.93 23.91 9.71
CA GLN A 156 -16.50 24.68 10.82
C GLN A 156 -15.50 24.95 11.95
N HIS A 157 -14.50 24.08 12.07
CA HIS A 157 -13.41 24.22 13.04
C HIS A 157 -12.05 24.14 12.35
N PRO A 158 -11.06 24.93 12.82
CA PRO A 158 -9.70 24.82 12.34
C PRO A 158 -8.98 23.62 12.97
N CYS A 159 -7.88 23.18 12.35
CA CYS A 159 -6.93 22.31 13.02
C CYS A 159 -6.13 23.11 14.05
N LEU A 160 -5.92 22.53 15.22
CA LEU A 160 -5.11 23.10 16.29
C LEU A 160 -3.73 22.43 16.35
N PRO A 161 -2.68 23.15 16.79
CA PRO A 161 -2.70 24.53 17.30
C PRO A 161 -2.64 25.63 16.24
N ASP A 162 -2.41 25.30 14.96
CA ASP A 162 -2.08 26.30 13.94
C ASP A 162 -3.25 27.18 13.46
N GLY A 163 -4.49 26.82 13.79
CA GLY A 163 -5.68 27.61 13.46
C GLY A 163 -6.11 27.57 11.99
N LEU A 164 -5.67 26.56 11.23
CA LEU A 164 -5.93 26.46 9.78
C LEU A 164 -7.20 25.67 9.46
N HIS A 165 -8.03 26.16 8.55
CA HIS A 165 -9.16 25.37 8.06
C HIS A 165 -8.70 24.38 6.98
N ILE A 166 -9.45 23.29 6.85
CA ILE A 166 -9.18 22.27 5.83
C ILE A 166 -9.14 22.86 4.40
N SER A 167 -9.95 23.89 4.13
CA SER A 167 -9.95 24.62 2.85
C SER A 167 -8.63 25.31 2.57
N ASP A 168 -8.02 25.90 3.58
CA ASP A 168 -6.78 26.67 3.46
C ASP A 168 -5.63 25.70 3.16
N ILE A 169 -5.58 24.57 3.86
CA ILE A 169 -4.63 23.50 3.60
C ILE A 169 -4.78 22.99 2.16
N HIS A 170 -5.99 22.67 1.72
CA HIS A 170 -6.21 22.14 0.35
C HIS A 170 -5.86 23.16 -0.74
N LYS A 171 -6.14 24.44 -0.52
CA LYS A 171 -5.96 25.49 -1.53
C LYS A 171 -4.52 25.99 -1.60
N GLU A 172 -3.88 26.18 -0.45
CA GLU A 172 -2.60 26.90 -0.36
C GLU A 172 -1.39 25.97 -0.28
N TRP A 173 -1.56 24.72 0.16
CA TRP A 173 -0.43 23.82 0.40
C TRP A 173 -0.19 22.83 -0.74
N HIS A 174 -1.07 22.80 -1.74
CA HIS A 174 -0.87 21.97 -2.92
C HIS A 174 0.39 22.42 -3.68
N GLY A 175 1.35 21.52 -3.84
CA GLY A 175 2.67 21.82 -4.42
C GLY A 175 3.67 22.52 -3.48
N ASP A 176 3.26 22.92 -2.26
CA ASP A 176 4.18 23.44 -1.24
C ASP A 176 4.72 22.31 -0.37
N TYR A 177 5.67 21.57 -0.95
CA TYR A 177 6.22 20.39 -0.31
C TYR A 177 7.05 20.68 0.93
N ASN A 178 7.66 21.87 1.02
CA ASN A 178 8.40 22.27 2.21
C ASN A 178 7.43 22.40 3.39
N LYS A 179 6.29 23.07 3.19
CA LYS A 179 5.28 23.23 4.24
C LYS A 179 4.72 21.88 4.71
N LEU A 180 4.44 20.97 3.78
CA LEU A 180 3.97 19.61 4.09
C LEU A 180 5.03 18.75 4.80
N GLU A 181 6.32 18.96 4.53
CA GLU A 181 7.40 18.25 5.25
C GLU A 181 7.53 18.78 6.69
N TYR A 182 7.73 20.09 6.84
CA TYR A 182 8.12 20.71 8.12
C TYR A 182 6.99 20.90 9.12
N VAL A 183 5.73 21.08 8.67
CA VAL A 183 4.61 21.17 9.59
C VAL A 183 4.15 19.74 9.95
N HIS A 184 4.06 19.42 11.23
CA HIS A 184 3.76 18.06 11.70
C HIS A 184 2.38 17.89 12.33
N THR A 185 1.73 18.99 12.69
CA THR A 185 0.47 19.08 13.44
C THR A 185 -0.77 18.74 12.61
N TYR A 186 -0.75 19.10 11.32
CA TYR A 186 -1.90 18.97 10.41
C TYR A 186 -2.29 17.51 10.12
N ILE A 187 -1.32 16.59 10.12
CA ILE A 187 -1.53 15.22 9.61
C ILE A 187 -2.54 14.43 10.46
N GLN A 188 -2.65 14.73 11.75
CA GLN A 188 -3.64 14.11 12.63
C GLN A 188 -5.05 14.58 12.36
N TRP A 189 -5.20 15.83 11.93
CA TRP A 189 -6.51 16.40 11.55
C TRP A 189 -6.93 15.96 10.15
N LEU A 190 -5.98 15.90 9.20
CA LEU A 190 -6.25 15.41 7.84
C LEU A 190 -6.47 13.90 7.77
N PHE A 191 -5.98 13.12 8.74
CA PHE A 191 -6.14 11.67 8.78
C PHE A 191 -6.32 11.19 10.22
N PRO A 192 -7.45 11.53 10.86
CA PRO A 192 -7.69 11.21 12.26
C PRO A 192 -7.88 9.70 12.42
N LEU A 193 -7.49 9.19 13.59
CA LEU A 193 -7.56 7.78 13.96
C LEU A 193 -8.24 7.61 15.30
N GLN A 194 -8.61 6.37 15.62
CA GLN A 194 -9.09 5.94 16.94
C GLN A 194 -7.94 5.75 17.95
N GLU A 195 -6.72 6.20 17.61
CA GLU A 195 -5.53 6.14 18.47
C GLU A 195 -4.90 7.53 18.57
N PRO A 196 -4.30 7.89 19.73
CA PRO A 196 -3.66 9.19 19.89
C PRO A 196 -2.45 9.33 18.95
N GLY A 197 -2.10 10.57 18.64
CA GLY A 197 -0.86 10.90 17.95
C GLY A 197 0.01 11.87 18.74
N VAL A 198 0.94 12.53 18.05
CA VAL A 198 1.92 13.43 18.67
C VAL A 198 1.35 14.83 18.97
N ASN A 199 0.35 15.27 18.22
CA ASN A 199 -0.43 16.46 18.46
C ASN A 199 -1.52 16.15 19.50
N SER A 200 -1.39 16.70 20.71
CA SER A 200 -2.35 16.55 21.81
C SER A 200 -3.68 17.25 21.58
N GLU A 201 -3.70 18.27 20.71
CA GLU A 201 -4.92 19.00 20.37
C GLU A 201 -5.82 18.24 19.40
N ALA A 202 -5.24 17.31 18.64
CA ALA A 202 -5.99 16.48 17.71
C ALA A 202 -6.78 15.40 18.45
N SER A 203 -8.09 15.47 18.35
CA SER A 203 -8.99 14.51 18.98
C SER A 203 -8.98 13.16 18.26
N ILE A 204 -9.03 12.06 19.01
CA ILE A 204 -9.22 10.72 18.43
C ILE A 204 -10.63 10.58 17.88
N LEU A 205 -10.80 9.73 16.86
CA LEU A 205 -12.11 9.36 16.35
C LEU A 205 -12.88 8.53 17.38
N THR A 206 -14.17 8.83 17.51
CA THR A 206 -15.13 7.98 18.24
C THR A 206 -15.97 7.16 17.26
N LYS A 207 -16.54 6.03 17.71
CA LYS A 207 -17.42 5.20 16.86
C LYS A 207 -18.63 5.96 16.33
N GLN A 208 -19.20 6.85 17.15
CA GLN A 208 -20.32 7.70 16.75
C GLN A 208 -19.88 8.70 15.68
N GLU A 209 -18.73 9.37 15.88
CA GLU A 209 -18.20 10.32 14.90
C GLU A 209 -17.84 9.65 13.58
N ILE A 210 -17.29 8.42 13.59
CA ILE A 210 -17.04 7.62 12.39
C ILE A 210 -18.36 7.37 11.64
N THR A 211 -19.41 6.97 12.35
CA THR A 211 -20.73 6.71 11.75
C THR A 211 -21.28 7.97 11.08
N ASP A 212 -21.20 9.11 11.78
CA ASP A 212 -21.69 10.39 11.26
C ASP A 212 -20.84 10.89 10.09
N PHE A 213 -19.52 10.67 10.13
CA PHE A 213 -18.61 10.95 9.02
C PHE A 213 -18.93 10.10 7.79
N LEU A 214 -19.17 8.80 7.98
CA LEU A 214 -19.48 7.88 6.89
C LEU A 214 -20.79 8.25 6.16
N ASN A 215 -21.74 8.85 6.88
CA ASN A 215 -23.00 9.36 6.33
C ASN A 215 -22.89 10.76 5.71
N ASN A 216 -21.74 11.43 5.82
CA ASN A 216 -21.54 12.78 5.30
C ASN A 216 -20.70 12.79 4.01
N SER A 217 -21.37 13.02 2.87
CA SER A 217 -20.70 13.04 1.56
C SER A 217 -19.70 14.20 1.39
N PHE A 218 -19.91 15.33 2.07
CA PHE A 218 -19.01 16.47 2.01
C PHE A 218 -17.71 16.20 2.76
N ALA A 219 -17.79 15.61 3.95
CA ALA A 219 -16.63 15.18 4.72
C ALA A 219 -15.78 14.15 3.96
N LYS A 220 -16.42 13.15 3.34
CA LYS A 220 -15.75 12.18 2.45
C LYS A 220 -15.03 12.85 1.28
N LYS A 221 -15.67 13.79 0.59
CA LYS A 221 -15.04 14.56 -0.50
C LYS A 221 -13.81 15.32 -0.02
N ASN A 222 -13.83 15.89 1.18
CA ASN A 222 -12.68 16.58 1.74
C ASN A 222 -11.56 15.61 2.16
N LEU A 223 -11.88 14.41 2.67
CA LEU A 223 -10.88 13.35 2.88
C LEU A 223 -10.21 12.93 1.57
N LEU A 224 -10.98 12.79 0.48
CA LEU A 224 -10.41 12.50 -0.83
C LEU A 224 -9.45 13.61 -1.31
N LYS A 225 -9.78 14.87 -1.09
CA LYS A 225 -8.88 16.00 -1.39
C LYS A 225 -7.61 15.94 -0.54
N SER A 226 -7.72 15.68 0.76
CA SER A 226 -6.57 15.48 1.65
C SER A 226 -5.69 14.32 1.18
N TYR A 227 -6.30 13.22 0.74
CA TYR A 227 -5.58 12.06 0.21
C TYR A 227 -4.80 12.42 -1.06
N LYS A 228 -5.43 13.09 -2.04
CA LYS A 228 -4.76 13.56 -3.26
C LYS A 228 -3.61 14.52 -2.97
N LEU A 229 -3.81 15.45 -2.04
CA LEU A 229 -2.76 16.37 -1.58
C LEU A 229 -1.54 15.61 -1.06
N MET A 230 -1.77 14.61 -0.20
CA MET A 230 -0.67 13.81 0.34
C MET A 230 -0.03 12.90 -0.71
N LEU A 231 -0.80 12.33 -1.65
CA LEU A 231 -0.23 11.57 -2.75
C LEU A 231 0.73 12.42 -3.58
N ASP A 232 0.33 13.64 -3.95
CA ASP A 232 1.17 14.56 -4.71
C ASP A 232 2.48 14.86 -3.97
N PHE A 233 2.40 15.09 -2.65
CA PHE A 233 3.57 15.24 -1.79
C PHE A 233 4.52 14.03 -1.80
N TYR A 234 4.02 12.82 -2.04
CA TYR A 234 4.85 11.62 -2.19
C TYR A 234 5.28 11.34 -3.65
N GLY A 235 4.91 12.19 -4.61
CA GLY A 235 5.19 11.98 -6.03
C GLY A 235 4.28 10.91 -6.66
N ILE A 236 3.05 10.82 -6.16
CA ILE A 236 2.05 9.84 -6.53
C ILE A 236 0.77 10.58 -6.95
N GLU A 237 0.07 10.08 -7.95
CA GLU A 237 -1.25 10.61 -8.34
C GLU A 237 -2.30 9.49 -8.36
N LEU A 238 -3.52 9.84 -7.93
CA LEU A 238 -4.69 9.00 -8.03
C LEU A 238 -5.28 9.10 -9.45
N ILE A 239 -5.29 7.99 -10.18
CA ILE A 239 -5.76 7.95 -11.57
C ILE A 239 -7.18 7.38 -11.72
N ASN A 240 -7.67 6.69 -10.69
CA ASN A 240 -9.01 6.15 -10.69
C ASN A 240 -9.64 6.23 -9.30
N GLU A 241 -10.64 7.09 -9.15
CA GLU A 241 -11.37 7.29 -7.88
C GLU A 241 -12.33 6.14 -7.55
N ILE A 242 -12.63 5.25 -8.50
CA ILE A 242 -13.48 4.07 -8.24
C ILE A 242 -12.62 2.95 -7.65
N THR A 243 -11.48 2.65 -8.27
CA THR A 243 -10.62 1.53 -7.86
C THR A 243 -9.58 1.92 -6.81
N GLY A 244 -9.22 3.20 -6.73
CA GLY A 244 -8.12 3.68 -5.90
C GLY A 244 -6.75 3.58 -6.58
N ASP A 245 -6.69 3.26 -7.88
CA ASP A 245 -5.42 3.07 -8.58
C ASP A 245 -4.57 4.34 -8.62
N VAL A 246 -3.26 4.16 -8.39
CA VAL A 246 -2.29 5.24 -8.35
C VAL A 246 -1.12 5.01 -9.31
N ARG A 247 -0.45 6.08 -9.71
CA ARG A 247 0.82 6.02 -10.47
C ARG A 247 1.78 7.12 -10.01
N LYS A 248 3.00 7.11 -10.54
CA LYS A 248 3.98 8.19 -10.32
C LYS A 248 3.56 9.47 -11.03
N THR A 249 3.77 10.61 -10.38
CA THR A 249 3.71 11.94 -11.02
C THR A 249 4.96 12.21 -11.84
N GLU A 250 5.01 13.33 -12.57
CA GLU A 250 6.21 13.72 -13.33
C GLU A 250 7.42 14.04 -12.44
N ASN A 251 7.20 14.66 -11.27
CA ASN A 251 8.23 15.04 -10.31
C ASN A 251 8.59 13.94 -9.29
N TRP A 252 8.18 12.69 -9.53
CA TRP A 252 8.33 11.58 -8.56
C TRP A 252 9.75 11.38 -8.05
N MET A 253 10.78 11.64 -8.88
CA MET A 253 12.18 11.41 -8.51
C MET A 253 12.60 12.25 -7.31
N GLU A 254 12.30 13.55 -7.34
CA GLU A 254 12.58 14.47 -6.23
C GLU A 254 11.78 14.08 -4.98
N ARG A 255 10.50 13.73 -5.16
CA ARG A 255 9.63 13.35 -4.03
C ARG A 255 10.06 12.04 -3.37
N PHE A 256 10.53 11.07 -4.15
CA PHE A 256 11.04 9.79 -3.64
C PHE A 256 12.37 9.97 -2.90
N ASP A 257 13.25 10.85 -3.39
CA ASP A 257 14.49 11.21 -2.68
C ASP A 257 14.17 11.84 -1.32
N ASN A 258 13.22 12.78 -1.27
CA ASN A 258 12.72 13.32 -0.02
C ASN A 258 12.15 12.23 0.91
N PHE A 259 11.32 11.33 0.38
CA PHE A 259 10.72 10.26 1.17
C PHE A 259 11.77 9.29 1.73
N ASN A 260 12.82 8.97 0.98
CA ASN A 260 13.92 8.14 1.46
C ASN A 260 14.73 8.82 2.59
N ARG A 261 14.82 10.16 2.63
CA ARG A 261 15.55 10.90 3.67
C ARG A 261 14.75 11.04 4.96
N HIS A 262 13.42 11.11 4.87
CA HIS A 262 12.55 11.46 5.98
C HIS A 262 11.65 10.29 6.39
N THR A 263 12.18 9.39 7.21
CA THR A 263 11.52 8.13 7.62
C THR A 263 10.22 8.31 8.41
N HIS A 264 9.99 9.48 9.02
CA HIS A 264 8.73 9.79 9.71
C HIS A 264 7.53 9.79 8.74
N ASN A 265 7.75 10.02 7.45
CA ASN A 265 6.71 9.92 6.43
C ASN A 265 6.13 8.50 6.32
N SER A 266 6.89 7.46 6.70
CA SER A 266 6.33 6.10 6.79
C SER A 266 5.24 6.00 7.85
N LEU A 267 5.36 6.72 8.98
CA LEU A 267 4.31 6.79 10.00
C LEU A 267 3.09 7.56 9.47
N ARG A 268 3.31 8.63 8.69
CA ARG A 268 2.23 9.39 8.04
C ARG A 268 1.46 8.51 7.05
N ILE A 269 2.14 7.70 6.23
CA ILE A 269 1.49 6.73 5.32
C ILE A 269 0.68 5.68 6.09
N THR A 270 1.23 5.10 7.16
CA THR A 270 0.47 4.15 7.99
C THR A 270 -0.81 4.78 8.52
N ARG A 271 -0.75 6.03 9.00
CA ARG A 271 -1.94 6.78 9.43
C ARG A 271 -2.93 7.01 8.30
N ILE A 272 -2.47 7.41 7.11
CA ILE A 272 -3.32 7.59 5.94
C ILE A 272 -4.03 6.27 5.59
N LEU A 273 -3.31 5.15 5.51
CA LEU A 273 -3.88 3.84 5.22
C LEU A 273 -4.93 3.44 6.25
N LYS A 274 -4.64 3.59 7.56
CA LYS A 274 -5.61 3.29 8.62
C LYS A 274 -6.88 4.14 8.47
N CYS A 275 -6.71 5.45 8.29
CA CYS A 275 -7.80 6.42 8.15
C CYS A 275 -8.69 6.13 6.93
N LEU A 276 -8.09 5.83 5.76
CA LEU A 276 -8.83 5.46 4.55
C LEU A 276 -9.71 4.22 4.78
N GLY A 277 -9.19 3.20 5.45
CA GLY A 277 -9.95 2.00 5.78
C GLY A 277 -11.12 2.28 6.72
N THR A 278 -10.95 3.17 7.70
CA THR A 278 -11.98 3.52 8.69
C THR A 278 -13.05 4.47 8.12
N LEU A 279 -12.67 5.45 7.30
CA LEU A 279 -13.55 6.55 6.86
C LEU A 279 -14.10 6.39 5.44
N GLY A 280 -14.14 5.16 4.92
CA GLY A 280 -14.94 4.80 3.74
C GLY A 280 -14.20 4.75 2.40
N TYR A 281 -12.87 4.71 2.41
CA TYR A 281 -12.01 4.52 1.23
C TYR A 281 -11.18 3.23 1.31
N ARG A 282 -11.79 2.16 1.83
CA ARG A 282 -11.13 0.85 2.04
C ARG A 282 -10.49 0.30 0.77
N ASP A 283 -11.11 0.51 -0.39
CA ASP A 283 -10.60 0.04 -1.67
C ASP A 283 -9.28 0.69 -2.09
N TYR A 284 -8.95 1.87 -1.56
CA TYR A 284 -7.73 2.60 -1.91
C TYR A 284 -6.48 2.06 -1.19
N GLN A 285 -6.66 1.29 -0.12
CA GLN A 285 -5.54 0.76 0.66
C GLN A 285 -4.67 -0.18 -0.20
N ALA A 286 -5.29 -1.16 -0.86
CA ALA A 286 -4.53 -2.19 -1.58
C ALA A 286 -3.75 -1.65 -2.80
N PRO A 287 -4.31 -0.80 -3.68
CA PRO A 287 -3.55 -0.19 -4.77
C PRO A 287 -2.36 0.65 -4.30
N LEU A 288 -2.54 1.46 -3.24
CA LEU A 288 -1.44 2.26 -2.69
C LEU A 288 -0.33 1.38 -2.10
N VAL A 289 -0.68 0.34 -1.34
CA VAL A 289 0.30 -0.60 -0.80
C VAL A 289 1.03 -1.34 -1.92
N LYS A 290 0.29 -1.77 -2.96
CA LYS A 290 0.87 -2.43 -4.13
C LYS A 290 1.88 -1.53 -4.83
N PHE A 291 1.56 -0.25 -5.00
CA PHE A 291 2.49 0.75 -5.54
C PHE A 291 3.80 0.75 -4.75
N PHE A 292 3.75 0.83 -3.43
CA PHE A 292 4.96 0.79 -2.61
C PHE A 292 5.71 -0.55 -2.69
N LEU A 293 5.02 -1.69 -2.75
CA LEU A 293 5.68 -2.98 -2.96
C LEU A 293 6.43 -3.03 -4.30
N VAL A 294 5.85 -2.49 -5.38
CA VAL A 294 6.52 -2.39 -6.68
C VAL A 294 7.75 -1.49 -6.57
N GLU A 295 7.62 -0.31 -5.96
CA GLU A 295 8.74 0.64 -5.87
C GLU A 295 9.87 0.19 -4.94
N THR A 296 9.57 -0.64 -3.94
CA THR A 296 10.56 -1.15 -2.98
C THR A 296 11.21 -2.47 -3.42
N LEU A 297 10.43 -3.42 -3.95
CA LEU A 297 10.90 -4.78 -4.23
C LEU A 297 11.29 -5.00 -5.69
N VAL A 298 10.60 -4.34 -6.63
CA VAL A 298 10.84 -4.52 -8.07
C VAL A 298 11.75 -3.43 -8.61
N ASN A 299 11.42 -2.17 -8.30
CA ASN A 299 12.13 -1.03 -8.86
C ASN A 299 13.30 -0.53 -8.00
N GLY A 300 13.33 -0.88 -6.71
CA GLY A 300 14.39 -0.50 -5.77
C GLY A 300 14.55 1.01 -5.56
N GLN A 301 13.49 1.81 -5.78
CA GLN A 301 13.54 3.27 -5.71
C GLN A 301 13.31 3.81 -4.30
N LEU A 302 12.66 3.02 -3.44
CA LEU A 302 12.33 3.42 -2.06
C LEU A 302 12.93 2.45 -1.01
N PRO A 303 14.25 2.18 -1.02
CA PRO A 303 14.84 1.16 -0.14
C PRO A 303 14.58 1.44 1.36
N ASN A 304 14.55 2.72 1.76
CA ASN A 304 14.45 3.09 3.18
C ASN A 304 13.06 2.88 3.79
N ILE A 305 12.02 2.68 2.95
CA ILE A 305 10.66 2.39 3.42
C ILE A 305 10.31 0.90 3.32
N LYS A 306 11.15 0.06 2.71
CA LYS A 306 10.89 -1.37 2.45
C LYS A 306 10.40 -2.11 3.70
N GLU A 307 11.05 -1.89 4.84
CA GLU A 307 10.65 -2.46 6.13
C GLU A 307 9.29 -1.94 6.59
N SER A 308 8.97 -0.66 6.40
CA SER A 308 7.66 -0.11 6.76
C SER A 308 6.54 -0.68 5.88
N VAL A 309 6.81 -0.88 4.59
CA VAL A 309 5.85 -1.48 3.66
C VAL A 309 5.48 -2.90 4.11
N LEU A 310 6.50 -3.72 4.41
CA LEU A 310 6.31 -5.11 4.77
C LEU A 310 5.80 -5.29 6.20
N ASN A 311 6.22 -4.48 7.17
CA ASN A 311 5.79 -4.62 8.56
C ASN A 311 4.42 -3.96 8.82
N TYR A 312 4.09 -2.85 8.16
CA TYR A 312 2.90 -2.05 8.47
C TYR A 312 1.95 -1.92 7.29
N PHE A 313 2.41 -1.45 6.12
CA PHE A 313 1.48 -1.00 5.07
C PHE A 313 0.63 -2.16 4.53
N VAL A 314 1.23 -3.32 4.29
CA VAL A 314 0.49 -4.54 3.88
C VAL A 314 -0.55 -4.94 4.93
N PHE A 315 -0.20 -4.86 6.20
CA PHE A 315 -1.05 -5.28 7.30
C PHE A 315 -2.11 -4.23 7.70
N ALA A 316 -1.99 -2.99 7.21
CA ALA A 316 -3.04 -1.97 7.32
C ALA A 316 -4.21 -2.23 6.36
N VAL A 317 -4.06 -3.09 5.35
CA VAL A 317 -5.16 -3.44 4.44
C VAL A 317 -6.21 -4.27 5.18
N LEU A 318 -7.42 -3.73 5.32
CA LEU A 318 -8.50 -4.38 6.04
C LEU A 318 -9.02 -5.63 5.32
N ASP A 319 -9.09 -5.61 3.98
CA ASP A 319 -9.51 -6.75 3.17
C ASP A 319 -8.51 -7.91 3.25
N LYS A 320 -8.96 -9.05 3.78
CA LYS A 320 -8.13 -10.24 4.02
C LYS A 320 -7.59 -10.83 2.72
N LYS A 321 -8.41 -10.93 1.66
CA LYS A 321 -8.02 -11.50 0.37
C LYS A 321 -7.01 -10.61 -0.34
N LYS A 322 -7.25 -9.29 -0.39
CA LYS A 322 -6.30 -8.31 -0.96
C LYS A 322 -4.97 -8.35 -0.22
N ARG A 323 -4.98 -8.43 1.12
CA ARG A 323 -3.77 -8.53 1.95
C ARG A 323 -2.96 -9.81 1.68
N ARG A 324 -3.62 -10.97 1.58
CA ARG A 324 -2.97 -12.25 1.17
C ARG A 324 -2.30 -12.13 -0.20
N ASN A 325 -3.00 -11.53 -1.17
CA ASN A 325 -2.45 -11.31 -2.52
C ASN A 325 -1.23 -10.37 -2.51
N LEU A 326 -1.23 -9.34 -1.66
CA LEU A 326 -0.09 -8.44 -1.49
C LEU A 326 1.11 -9.16 -0.85
N LEU A 327 0.90 -10.01 0.15
CA LEU A 327 1.96 -10.82 0.76
C LEU A 327 2.53 -11.84 -0.22
N LYS A 328 1.69 -12.49 -1.02
CA LYS A 328 2.14 -13.36 -2.11
C LYS A 328 3.03 -12.57 -3.06
N PHE A 329 2.55 -11.44 -3.59
CA PHE A 329 3.37 -10.59 -4.46
C PHE A 329 4.69 -10.15 -3.81
N ALA A 330 4.66 -9.81 -2.52
CA ALA A 330 5.86 -9.45 -1.77
C ALA A 330 6.85 -10.62 -1.72
N TYR A 331 6.40 -11.83 -1.37
CA TYR A 331 7.23 -13.02 -1.35
C TYR A 331 7.86 -13.30 -2.72
N GLU A 332 7.06 -13.24 -3.78
CA GLU A 332 7.52 -13.50 -5.15
C GLU A 332 8.65 -12.56 -5.60
N ASN A 333 8.65 -11.31 -5.11
CA ASN A 333 9.61 -10.27 -5.52
C ASN A 333 10.66 -9.93 -4.44
N TYR A 334 10.60 -10.54 -3.26
CA TYR A 334 11.59 -10.34 -2.21
C TYR A 334 12.78 -11.29 -2.39
N GLU A 335 14.00 -10.76 -2.36
CA GLU A 335 15.24 -11.55 -2.33
C GLU A 335 16.13 -11.10 -1.16
N PRO A 336 16.83 -12.03 -0.49
CA PRO A 336 16.73 -13.50 -0.65
C PRO A 336 15.45 -14.08 -0.01
N LYS A 337 14.90 -15.17 -0.58
CA LYS A 337 13.64 -15.80 -0.12
C LYS A 337 13.71 -16.31 1.32
N GLU A 338 14.88 -16.73 1.78
CA GLU A 338 15.11 -17.29 3.12
C GLU A 338 14.97 -16.24 4.24
N GLU A 339 15.06 -14.95 3.90
CA GLU A 339 14.90 -13.83 4.83
C GLU A 339 13.46 -13.29 4.88
N PHE A 340 12.52 -13.89 4.16
CA PHE A 340 11.13 -13.47 4.17
C PHE A 340 10.41 -13.98 5.43
N VAL A 341 10.01 -13.07 6.31
CA VAL A 341 9.45 -13.40 7.64
C VAL A 341 7.98 -12.98 7.83
N TRP A 342 7.35 -12.40 6.81
CA TRP A 342 6.01 -11.78 6.92
C TRP A 342 4.86 -12.72 6.60
N CYS A 343 5.12 -14.02 6.48
CA CYS A 343 4.08 -15.03 6.43
C CYS A 343 4.62 -16.38 6.90
N PRO A 344 3.75 -17.29 7.36
CA PRO A 344 4.13 -18.62 7.81
C PRO A 344 4.86 -19.44 6.76
N LYS A 345 5.83 -20.26 7.18
CA LYS A 345 6.74 -20.97 6.29
C LYS A 345 6.03 -21.98 5.40
N LYS A 346 4.98 -22.66 5.88
CA LYS A 346 4.17 -23.59 5.06
C LYS A 346 3.56 -22.87 3.85
N ILE A 347 3.06 -21.65 4.05
CA ILE A 347 2.50 -20.83 2.97
C ILE A 347 3.60 -20.44 1.96
N GLN A 348 4.77 -20.06 2.44
CA GLN A 348 5.93 -19.78 1.57
C GLN A 348 6.29 -20.99 0.70
N MET A 349 6.34 -22.19 1.29
CA MET A 349 6.65 -23.43 0.57
C MET A 349 5.60 -23.75 -0.49
N PHE A 350 4.32 -23.56 -0.16
CA PHE A 350 3.23 -23.72 -1.13
C PHE A 350 3.38 -22.77 -2.32
N TRP A 351 3.60 -21.48 -2.09
CA TRP A 351 3.83 -20.53 -3.17
C TRP A 351 5.07 -20.87 -4.00
N LEU A 352 6.17 -21.27 -3.35
CA LEU A 352 7.38 -21.70 -4.04
C LEU A 352 7.11 -22.91 -4.96
N GLN A 353 6.30 -23.87 -4.53
CA GLN A 353 5.91 -25.02 -5.34
C GLN A 353 5.08 -24.59 -6.56
N GLN A 354 4.10 -23.70 -6.37
CA GLN A 354 3.29 -23.15 -7.47
C GLN A 354 4.15 -22.44 -8.50
N MET A 355 5.12 -21.64 -8.06
CA MET A 355 6.06 -20.93 -8.94
C MET A 355 6.93 -21.91 -9.74
N LYS A 356 7.39 -23.01 -9.13
CA LYS A 356 8.15 -24.06 -9.82
C LYS A 356 7.30 -24.75 -10.89
N ILE A 357 6.04 -25.07 -10.60
CA ILE A 357 5.11 -25.69 -11.55
C ILE A 357 4.86 -24.76 -12.74
N GLN A 358 4.59 -23.48 -12.48
CA GLN A 358 4.33 -22.50 -13.54
C GLN A 358 5.55 -22.29 -14.45
N ASN A 359 6.74 -22.14 -13.87
CA ASN A 359 8.00 -22.03 -14.63
C ASN A 359 8.35 -23.33 -15.37
N GLY A 360 7.94 -24.49 -14.86
CA GLY A 360 8.10 -25.78 -15.54
C GLY A 360 7.18 -25.91 -16.75
N ARG A 361 5.93 -25.45 -16.64
CA ARG A 361 4.97 -25.42 -17.75
C ARG A 361 5.36 -24.42 -18.85
N GLU A 362 5.94 -23.27 -18.50
CA GLU A 362 6.45 -22.30 -19.48
C GLU A 362 7.71 -22.77 -20.23
N LYS A 363 8.39 -23.82 -19.73
CA LYS A 363 9.60 -24.41 -20.35
C LYS A 363 9.32 -25.70 -21.12
N SER A 364 8.10 -26.22 -21.10
CA SER A 364 7.69 -27.33 -21.96
C SER A 364 7.25 -26.76 -23.33
N PRO A 365 7.81 -27.26 -24.45
CA PRO A 365 7.66 -26.66 -25.77
C PRO A 365 6.22 -26.62 -26.31
#